data_AF-A0A7J3I1F8-F1
#
_entry.id   AF-A0A7J3I1F8-F1
#
_cell.length_a   1.000
_cell.length_b   1.000
_cell.length_c   1.000
_cell.angle_alpha   90.00
_cell.angle_beta   90.00
_cell.angle_gamma   90.00
#
_symmetry.space_group_name_H-M   'P 1'
#
loop_
_entity.id
_entity.type
_entity.pdbx_description
1 polymer ?
#
loop_
_entity_poly.entity_id
_entity_poly.type
_entity_poly.pdbx_seq_one_letter_code
_entity_poly.pdbx_strand_id
1 'polypeptide(L)'
;MGIMEEMSDVNALLKEICGRMESITHKVAEITRVLASREREIEEKNMEISRLNYMLKTKEEESNKMKLDIDGLQKEVEIVKENLAKTEKALEAAKEAVATKDEELTRVLKEKNKLEEELNSIREQLSRISKMYREITKEKEEIEDVRQLLSIYITLLEDVFGGQPHAKILYLLHGAKNIMKRKEITEAAGFQPAVILKSIHDLVNAKLVDYDLESEEVRLIRRIY
;
A
#
# COMPACT_ATOMS: atom_id res chain seq x y z
N MET A 1 9.07 129.13 82.70
CA MET A 1 8.41 128.96 81.38
C MET A 1 9.00 127.76 80.64
N GLY A 2 10.33 127.55 80.59
CA GLY A 2 10.96 126.44 79.87
C GLY A 2 10.57 125.00 80.26
N ILE A 3 10.35 124.69 81.55
CA ILE A 3 9.97 123.32 81.99
C ILE A 3 8.60 122.88 81.42
N MET A 4 7.68 123.84 81.23
CA MET A 4 6.31 123.54 80.74
C MET A 4 6.32 123.23 79.24
N GLU A 5 7.23 123.84 78.49
CA GLU A 5 7.43 123.64 77.06
C GLU A 5 8.10 122.28 76.79
N GLU A 6 9.17 121.95 77.53
CA GLU A 6 9.80 120.62 77.49
C GLU A 6 8.82 119.50 77.84
N MET A 7 7.95 119.72 78.84
CA MET A 7 6.93 118.74 79.22
C MET A 7 5.84 118.56 78.16
N SER A 8 5.55 119.61 77.38
CA SER A 8 4.64 119.53 76.23
C SER A 8 5.25 118.71 75.09
N ASP A 9 6.53 118.91 74.78
CA ASP A 9 7.25 118.17 73.73
C ASP A 9 7.38 116.68 74.07
N VAL A 10 7.70 116.37 75.33
CA VAL A 10 7.74 114.98 75.83
C VAL A 10 6.37 114.31 75.69
N ASN A 11 5.28 115.01 76.01
CA ASN A 11 3.93 114.46 75.89
C ASN A 11 3.51 114.25 74.42
N ALA A 12 3.95 115.13 73.51
CA ALA A 12 3.74 114.97 72.07
C ALA A 12 4.48 113.73 71.52
N LEU A 13 5.75 113.54 71.89
CA LEU A 13 6.54 112.36 71.52
C LEU A 13 5.93 111.07 72.10
N LEU A 14 5.44 111.11 73.33
CA LEU A 14 4.82 109.95 73.97
C LEU A 14 3.54 109.53 73.23
N LYS A 15 2.73 110.50 72.80
CA LYS A 15 1.53 110.25 71.99
C LYS A 15 1.88 109.64 70.63
N GLU A 16 2.94 110.12 69.97
CA GLU A 16 3.41 109.53 68.71
C GLU A 16 3.91 108.09 68.89
N ILE A 17 4.70 107.85 69.95
CA ILE A 17 5.18 106.50 70.30
C ILE A 17 4.01 105.55 70.56
N CYS A 18 3.00 105.99 71.32
CA CYS A 18 1.79 105.19 71.57
C CYS A 18 1.07 104.83 70.26
N GLY A 19 0.87 105.78 69.35
CA GLY A 19 0.23 105.50 68.05
C GLY A 19 1.05 104.55 67.16
N ARG A 20 2.39 104.70 67.17
CA ARG A 20 3.29 103.76 66.48
C ARG A 20 3.23 102.37 67.09
N MET A 21 3.17 102.27 68.41
CA MET A 21 3.05 100.99 69.13
C MET A 21 1.75 100.28 68.79
N GLU A 22 0.62 100.98 68.76
CA GLU A 22 -0.68 100.43 68.33
C GLU A 22 -0.64 99.91 66.89
N SER A 23 -0.03 100.68 65.97
CA SER A 23 0.15 100.25 64.58
C SER A 23 1.03 98.99 64.46
N ILE A 24 2.12 98.93 65.22
CA ILE A 24 2.98 97.74 65.28
C ILE A 24 2.20 96.54 65.83
N THR A 25 1.43 96.72 66.91
CA THR A 25 0.60 95.65 67.48
C THR A 25 -0.39 95.10 66.46
N HIS A 26 -1.02 95.96 65.67
CA HIS A 26 -1.92 95.53 64.60
C HIS A 26 -1.20 94.72 63.52
N LYS A 27 -0.05 95.20 63.04
CA LYS A 27 0.76 94.49 62.03
C LYS A 27 1.27 93.14 62.53
N VAL A 28 1.69 93.06 63.79
CA VAL A 28 2.12 91.79 64.41
C VAL A 28 0.95 90.80 64.43
N ALA A 29 -0.24 91.23 64.85
CA ALA A 29 -1.41 90.36 64.86
C ALA A 29 -1.80 89.87 63.45
N GLU A 30 -1.69 90.74 62.44
CA GLU A 30 -1.91 90.37 61.04
C GLU A 30 -0.89 89.35 60.55
N ILE A 31 0.41 89.57 60.79
CA ILE A 31 1.50 88.64 60.45
C ILE A 31 1.27 87.28 61.13
N THR A 32 0.89 87.25 62.41
CA THR A 32 0.60 86.00 63.13
C THR A 32 -0.55 85.23 62.47
N ARG A 33 -1.61 85.91 62.01
CA ARG A 33 -2.72 85.23 61.30
C ARG A 33 -2.28 84.66 59.96
N VAL A 34 -1.49 85.42 59.19
CA VAL A 34 -0.99 84.97 57.89
C VAL A 34 -0.05 83.78 58.06
N LEU A 35 0.85 83.80 59.05
CA LEU A 35 1.73 82.67 59.36
C LEU A 35 0.92 81.40 59.68
N ALA A 36 -0.07 81.50 60.57
CA ALA A 36 -0.93 80.36 60.89
C ALA A 36 -1.69 79.82 59.68
N SER A 37 -2.11 80.68 58.75
CA SER A 37 -2.73 80.24 57.50
C SER A 37 -1.75 79.50 56.59
N ARG A 38 -0.52 79.99 56.48
CA ARG A 38 0.53 79.36 55.64
C ARG A 38 1.01 78.04 56.23
N GLU A 39 1.09 77.91 57.55
CA GLU A 39 1.41 76.65 58.23
C GLU A 39 0.38 75.57 57.91
N ARG A 40 -0.92 75.90 57.88
CA ARG A 40 -1.97 74.94 57.45
C ARG A 40 -1.82 74.51 56.00
N GLU A 41 -1.55 75.46 55.11
CA GLU A 41 -1.35 75.15 53.69
C GLU A 41 -0.12 74.25 53.46
N ILE A 42 0.96 74.48 54.20
CA ILE A 42 2.15 73.61 54.20
C ILE A 42 1.78 72.19 54.65
N GLU A 43 0.99 72.05 55.72
CA GLU A 43 0.57 70.75 56.22
C GLU A 43 -0.31 70.00 55.20
N GLU A 44 -1.26 70.69 54.57
CA GLU A 44 -2.08 70.13 53.49
C GLU A 44 -1.23 69.64 52.33
N LYS A 45 -0.23 70.43 51.92
CA LYS A 45 0.70 70.04 50.86
C LYS A 45 1.60 68.88 51.25
N ASN A 46 2.03 68.79 52.50
CA ASN A 46 2.81 67.65 53.00
C ASN A 46 2.00 66.34 52.98
N MET A 47 0.70 66.41 53.30
CA MET A 47 -0.20 65.27 53.16
C MET A 47 -0.38 64.85 51.70
N GLU A 48 -0.53 65.81 50.79
CA GLU A 48 -0.65 65.55 49.34
C GLU A 48 0.62 64.89 48.79
N ILE A 49 1.81 65.39 49.16
CA ILE A 49 3.10 64.81 48.78
C ILE A 49 3.22 63.38 49.27
N SER A 50 2.84 63.11 50.52
CA SER A 50 2.90 61.77 51.11
C SER A 50 2.01 60.78 50.35
N ARG A 51 0.81 61.21 49.95
CA ARG A 51 -0.11 60.40 49.14
C ARG A 51 0.46 60.13 47.74
N LEU A 52 1.00 61.15 47.08
CA LEU A 52 1.58 61.00 45.75
C LEU A 52 2.79 60.06 45.77
N ASN A 53 3.64 60.15 46.79
CA ASN A 53 4.77 59.23 46.96
C ASN A 53 4.33 57.78 47.13
N TYR A 54 3.26 57.53 47.90
CA TYR A 54 2.70 56.19 48.02
C TYR A 54 2.19 55.66 46.67
N MET A 55 1.42 56.48 45.94
CA MET A 55 0.91 56.10 44.62
C MET A 55 2.02 55.84 43.61
N LEU A 56 3.08 56.67 43.62
CA LEU A 56 4.24 56.50 42.75
C LEU A 56 4.92 55.15 43.01
N LYS A 57 5.17 54.83 44.28
CA LYS A 57 5.77 53.55 44.67
C LYS A 57 4.95 52.35 44.21
N THR A 58 3.63 52.37 44.40
CA THR A 58 2.75 51.30 43.92
C THR A 58 2.81 51.17 42.40
N LYS A 59 2.84 52.28 41.67
CA LYS A 59 2.94 52.26 40.20
C LYS A 59 4.30 51.76 39.71
N GLU A 60 5.38 52.05 40.42
CA GLU A 60 6.70 51.48 40.14
C GLU A 60 6.71 49.96 40.33
N GLU A 61 6.11 49.46 41.40
CA GLU A 61 5.97 48.01 41.66
C GLU A 61 5.14 47.31 40.56
N GLU A 62 3.99 47.89 40.18
CA GLU A 62 3.18 47.39 39.06
C GLU A 62 3.96 47.40 37.74
N SER A 63 4.69 48.47 37.45
CA SER A 63 5.51 48.58 36.23
C SER A 63 6.61 47.52 36.19
N ASN A 64 7.28 47.26 37.30
CA ASN A 64 8.31 46.23 37.40
C ASN A 64 7.74 44.83 37.20
N LYS A 65 6.56 44.55 37.76
CA LYS A 65 5.85 43.28 37.51
C LYS A 65 5.51 43.11 36.03
N MET A 66 4.94 44.14 35.39
CA MET A 66 4.64 44.09 33.96
C MET A 66 5.88 43.86 33.10
N LYS A 67 7.04 44.43 33.47
CA LYS A 67 8.30 44.17 32.76
C LYS A 67 8.74 42.70 32.86
N LEU A 68 8.60 42.08 34.03
CA LEU A 68 8.90 40.66 34.21
C LEU A 68 7.95 39.78 33.39
N ASP A 69 6.65 40.11 33.38
CA ASP A 69 5.65 39.38 32.60
C ASP A 69 5.95 39.50 31.08
N ILE A 70 6.36 40.68 30.61
CA ILE A 70 6.77 40.90 29.21
C ILE A 70 8.00 40.05 28.85
N ASP A 71 9.03 40.01 29.70
CA ASP A 71 10.23 39.19 29.46
C ASP A 71 9.88 37.68 29.43
N GLY A 72 8.97 37.25 30.31
CA GLY A 72 8.44 35.88 30.32
C GLY A 72 7.73 35.53 29.00
N LEU A 73 6.79 36.37 28.57
CA LEU A 73 6.07 36.19 27.31
C LEU A 73 6.98 36.22 26.08
N GLN A 74 8.02 37.06 26.09
CA GLN A 74 9.01 37.09 25.01
C GLN A 74 9.77 35.77 24.90
N LYS A 75 10.16 35.16 26.02
CA LYS A 75 10.80 33.83 26.04
C LYS A 75 9.86 32.73 25.54
N GLU A 76 8.60 32.76 25.96
CA GLU A 76 7.60 31.79 25.49
C GLU A 76 7.38 31.90 23.98
N VAL A 77 7.27 33.13 23.44
CA VAL A 77 7.16 33.36 21.99
C VAL A 77 8.36 32.78 21.24
N GLU A 78 9.57 32.93 21.76
CA GLU A 78 10.77 32.39 21.10
C GLU A 78 10.78 30.85 21.10
N ILE A 79 10.41 30.23 22.22
CA ILE A 79 10.26 28.76 22.30
C ILE A 79 9.20 28.25 21.31
N VAL A 80 8.06 28.96 21.20
CA VAL A 80 6.99 28.59 20.25
C VAL A 80 7.48 28.71 18.81
N LYS A 81 8.23 29.76 18.45
CA LYS A 81 8.82 29.89 17.11
C LYS A 81 9.79 28.76 16.78
N GLU A 82 10.66 28.40 17.72
CA GLU A 82 11.59 27.28 17.51
C GLU A 82 10.86 25.96 17.29
N ASN A 83 9.80 25.71 18.07
CA ASN A 83 8.98 24.51 17.91
C ASN A 83 8.22 24.51 16.58
N LEU A 84 7.71 25.67 16.15
CA LEU A 84 7.06 25.82 14.84
C LEU A 84 8.04 25.49 13.70
N ALA A 85 9.26 26.02 13.75
CA ALA A 85 10.28 25.72 12.74
C ALA A 85 10.65 24.22 12.70
N LYS A 86 10.65 23.54 13.86
CA LYS A 86 10.88 22.09 13.93
C LYS A 86 9.71 21.30 13.33
N THR A 87 8.47 21.68 13.63
CA THR A 87 7.29 20.98 13.08
C THR A 87 7.14 21.22 11.58
N GLU A 88 7.46 22.40 11.07
CA GLU A 88 7.50 22.67 9.62
C GLU A 88 8.51 21.78 8.88
N LYS A 89 9.72 21.64 9.43
CA LYS A 89 10.73 20.72 8.86
C LYS A 89 10.26 19.26 8.87
N ALA A 90 9.67 18.81 9.98
CA ALA A 90 9.13 17.46 10.07
C ALA A 90 7.97 17.22 9.10
N LEU A 91 7.11 18.22 8.89
CA LEU A 91 6.01 18.17 7.93
C LEU A 91 6.53 18.01 6.50
N GLU A 92 7.57 18.76 6.13
CA GLU A 92 8.13 18.67 4.78
C GLU A 92 8.79 17.30 4.53
N ALA A 93 9.57 16.80 5.49
CA ALA A 93 10.14 15.46 5.42
C ALA A 93 9.06 14.36 5.32
N ALA A 94 7.93 14.53 6.02
CA ALA A 94 6.81 13.60 5.93
C ALA A 94 6.13 13.64 4.55
N LYS A 95 5.98 14.81 3.93
CA LYS A 95 5.44 14.92 2.56
C LYS A 95 6.34 14.23 1.55
N GLU A 96 7.65 14.42 1.64
CA GLU A 96 8.62 13.74 0.76
C GLU A 96 8.54 12.22 0.93
N ALA A 97 8.46 11.73 2.19
CA ALA A 97 8.29 10.31 2.47
C ALA A 97 6.97 9.76 1.89
N VAL A 98 5.87 10.51 1.95
CA VAL A 98 4.60 10.10 1.33
C VAL A 98 4.72 10.04 -0.20
N ALA A 99 5.33 11.04 -0.83
CA ALA A 99 5.53 11.06 -2.27
C ALA A 99 6.34 9.84 -2.76
N THR A 100 7.43 9.50 -2.06
CA THR A 100 8.23 8.30 -2.40
C THR A 100 7.44 7.01 -2.21
N LYS A 101 6.60 6.92 -1.18
CA LYS A 101 5.73 5.74 -0.95
C LYS A 101 4.63 5.61 -2.00
N ASP A 102 4.07 6.72 -2.47
CA ASP A 102 3.10 6.72 -3.56
C ASP A 102 3.74 6.23 -4.86
N GLU A 103 4.96 6.66 -5.17
CA GLU A 103 5.72 6.15 -6.31
C GLU A 103 5.99 4.63 -6.20
N GLU A 104 6.45 4.16 -5.03
CA GLU A 104 6.62 2.72 -4.77
C GLU A 104 5.30 1.95 -4.94
N LEU A 105 4.19 2.49 -4.43
CA LEU A 105 2.87 1.87 -4.53
C LEU A 105 2.42 1.74 -5.99
N THR A 106 2.59 2.79 -6.79
CA THR A 106 2.26 2.73 -8.22
C THR A 106 3.12 1.70 -8.96
N ARG A 107 4.39 1.54 -8.58
CA ARG A 107 5.27 0.51 -9.14
C ARG A 107 4.79 -0.89 -8.79
N VAL A 108 4.50 -1.15 -7.52
CA VAL A 108 4.00 -2.45 -7.04
C VAL A 108 2.66 -2.79 -7.68
N LEU A 109 1.77 -1.83 -7.86
CA LEU A 109 0.50 -2.05 -8.57
C LEU A 109 0.70 -2.46 -10.02
N LYS A 110 1.65 -1.84 -10.73
CA LYS A 110 2.01 -2.25 -12.10
C LYS A 110 2.58 -3.67 -12.14
N GLU A 111 3.46 -4.01 -11.21
CA GLU A 111 4.03 -5.36 -11.10
C GLU A 111 2.93 -6.40 -10.79
N LYS A 112 2.02 -6.10 -9.87
CA LYS A 112 0.87 -6.94 -9.55
C LYS A 112 0.01 -7.22 -10.78
N ASN A 113 -0.34 -6.20 -11.55
CA ASN A 113 -1.19 -6.35 -12.74
C ASN A 113 -0.51 -7.23 -13.80
N LYS A 114 0.80 -7.05 -14.03
CA LYS A 114 1.56 -7.93 -14.93
C LYS A 114 1.54 -9.39 -14.49
N LEU A 115 1.71 -9.64 -13.19
CA LEU A 115 1.65 -11.00 -12.65
C LEU A 115 0.25 -11.61 -12.77
N GLU A 116 -0.81 -10.81 -12.61
CA GLU A 116 -2.19 -11.28 -12.85
C GLU A 116 -2.41 -11.68 -14.33
N GLU A 117 -1.87 -10.90 -15.28
CA GLU A 117 -1.90 -11.25 -16.70
C GLU A 117 -1.14 -12.54 -17.00
N GLU A 118 0.08 -12.70 -16.46
CA GLU A 118 0.88 -13.92 -16.60
C GLU A 118 0.17 -15.14 -16.01
N LEU A 119 -0.43 -15.02 -14.83
CA LEU A 119 -1.22 -16.09 -14.20
C LEU A 119 -2.42 -16.51 -15.04
N ASN A 120 -3.13 -15.54 -15.63
CA ASN A 120 -4.26 -15.83 -16.52
C ASN A 120 -3.81 -16.55 -17.78
N SER A 121 -2.68 -16.14 -18.38
CA SER A 121 -2.08 -16.83 -19.53
C SER A 121 -1.70 -18.28 -19.19
N ILE A 122 -1.05 -18.50 -18.04
CA ILE A 122 -0.71 -19.85 -17.56
C ILE A 122 -1.97 -20.71 -17.35
N ARG A 123 -3.03 -20.14 -16.76
CA ARG A 123 -4.31 -20.83 -16.60
C ARG A 123 -4.92 -21.25 -17.93
N GLU A 124 -4.88 -20.38 -18.93
CA GLU A 124 -5.33 -20.73 -20.28
C GLU A 124 -4.48 -21.86 -20.89
N GLN A 125 -3.15 -21.77 -20.78
CA GLN A 125 -2.24 -22.80 -21.27
C GLN A 125 -2.50 -24.15 -20.59
N LEU A 126 -2.67 -24.18 -19.27
CA LEU A 126 -3.03 -25.38 -18.52
C LEU A 126 -4.38 -25.97 -18.97
N SER A 127 -5.36 -25.11 -19.27
CA SER A 127 -6.65 -25.54 -19.81
C SER A 127 -6.49 -26.21 -21.19
N ARG A 128 -5.69 -25.62 -22.08
CA ARG A 128 -5.37 -26.20 -23.40
C ARG A 128 -4.64 -27.54 -23.27
N ILE A 129 -3.62 -27.61 -22.42
CA ILE A 129 -2.90 -28.85 -22.12
C ILE A 129 -3.85 -29.91 -21.60
N SER A 130 -4.75 -29.56 -20.67
CA SER A 130 -5.74 -30.49 -20.11
C SER A 130 -6.69 -31.06 -21.16
N LYS A 131 -7.11 -30.23 -22.14
CA LYS A 131 -7.92 -30.69 -23.28
C LYS A 131 -7.14 -31.66 -24.16
N MET A 132 -5.92 -31.29 -24.54
CA MET A 132 -5.04 -32.10 -25.37
C MET A 132 -4.73 -33.46 -24.70
N TYR A 133 -4.49 -33.47 -23.38
CA TYR A 133 -4.30 -34.71 -22.63
C TYR A 133 -5.54 -35.61 -22.67
N ARG A 134 -6.74 -35.06 -22.51
CA ARG A 134 -7.99 -35.84 -22.63
C ARG A 134 -8.18 -36.42 -24.03
N GLU A 135 -7.83 -35.67 -25.07
CA GLU A 135 -7.88 -36.12 -26.46
C GLU A 135 -6.88 -37.27 -26.69
N ILE A 136 -5.62 -37.11 -26.28
CA ILE A 136 -4.60 -38.16 -26.39
C ILE A 136 -5.00 -39.41 -25.60
N THR A 137 -5.56 -39.26 -24.40
CA THR A 137 -6.01 -40.41 -23.61
C THR A 137 -7.15 -41.16 -24.30
N LYS A 138 -8.13 -40.45 -24.88
CA LYS A 138 -9.19 -41.08 -25.66
C LYS A 138 -8.66 -41.80 -26.89
N GLU A 139 -7.75 -41.18 -27.66
CA GLU A 139 -7.12 -41.83 -28.81
C GLU A 139 -6.33 -43.08 -28.38
N LYS A 140 -5.66 -43.06 -27.22
CA LYS A 140 -4.97 -44.24 -26.70
C LYS A 140 -5.93 -45.36 -26.31
N GLU A 141 -7.06 -45.05 -25.69
CA GLU A 141 -8.12 -46.03 -25.38
C GLU A 141 -8.65 -46.66 -26.67
N GLU A 142 -8.95 -45.86 -27.70
CA GLU A 142 -9.38 -46.37 -29.02
C GLU A 142 -8.32 -47.29 -29.68
N ILE A 143 -7.03 -46.93 -29.58
CA ILE A 143 -5.93 -47.77 -30.11
C ILE A 143 -5.74 -49.05 -29.27
N GLU A 144 -6.03 -49.03 -27.97
CA GLU A 144 -6.01 -50.22 -27.12
C GLU A 144 -7.17 -51.17 -27.47
N ASP A 145 -8.38 -50.66 -27.70
CA ASP A 145 -9.53 -51.46 -28.13
C ASP A 145 -9.26 -52.17 -29.48
N VAL A 146 -8.66 -51.48 -30.44
CA VAL A 146 -8.27 -52.08 -31.73
C VAL A 146 -7.21 -53.17 -31.56
N ARG A 147 -6.22 -52.97 -30.68
CA ARG A 147 -5.20 -53.98 -30.37
C ARG A 147 -5.79 -55.20 -29.67
N GLN A 148 -6.73 -55.02 -28.75
CA GLN A 148 -7.45 -56.11 -28.12
C GLN A 148 -8.30 -56.89 -29.14
N LEU A 149 -9.00 -56.21 -30.04
CA LEU A 149 -9.76 -56.85 -31.12
C LEU A 149 -8.87 -57.65 -32.07
N LEU A 150 -7.71 -57.11 -32.45
CA LEU A 150 -6.69 -57.81 -33.24
C LEU A 150 -6.16 -59.04 -32.49
N SER A 151 -5.88 -58.92 -31.19
CA SER A 151 -5.44 -60.05 -30.37
C SER A 151 -6.52 -61.14 -30.31
N ILE A 152 -7.79 -60.77 -30.12
CA ILE A 152 -8.91 -61.72 -30.15
C ILE A 152 -8.99 -62.41 -31.51
N TYR A 153 -8.86 -61.66 -32.61
CA TYR A 153 -8.90 -62.22 -33.96
C TYR A 153 -7.73 -63.17 -34.24
N ILE A 154 -6.52 -62.83 -33.79
CA ILE A 154 -5.34 -63.71 -33.90
C ILE A 154 -5.57 -64.99 -33.10
N THR A 155 -6.00 -64.90 -31.83
CA THR A 155 -6.31 -66.08 -31.00
C THR A 155 -7.42 -66.93 -31.62
N LEU A 156 -8.47 -66.31 -32.18
CA LEU A 156 -9.52 -67.05 -32.89
C LEU A 156 -8.95 -67.76 -34.13
N LEU A 157 -8.11 -67.11 -34.93
CA LEU A 157 -7.50 -67.73 -36.12
C LEU A 157 -6.50 -68.84 -35.76
N GLU A 158 -5.69 -68.66 -34.72
CA GLU A 158 -4.62 -69.57 -34.33
C GLU A 158 -5.15 -70.77 -33.54
N ASP A 159 -5.97 -70.53 -32.52
CA ASP A 159 -6.36 -71.56 -31.55
C ASP A 159 -7.75 -72.16 -31.83
N VAL A 160 -8.70 -71.37 -32.34
CA VAL A 160 -10.09 -71.84 -32.58
C VAL A 160 -10.27 -72.32 -34.02
N PHE A 161 -9.75 -71.58 -35.00
CA PHE A 161 -9.82 -71.91 -36.41
C PHE A 161 -8.54 -72.55 -36.96
N GLY A 162 -7.49 -72.72 -36.15
CA GLY A 162 -6.22 -73.35 -36.58
C GLY A 162 -6.37 -74.79 -37.07
N GLY A 163 -7.47 -75.46 -36.73
CA GLY A 163 -7.86 -76.77 -37.26
C GLY A 163 -8.63 -76.73 -38.59
N GLN A 164 -9.02 -75.54 -39.08
CA GLN A 164 -9.69 -75.37 -40.37
C GLN A 164 -8.68 -75.05 -41.48
N PRO A 165 -8.69 -75.81 -42.58
CA PRO A 165 -7.77 -75.62 -43.71
C PRO A 165 -7.76 -74.18 -44.26
N HIS A 166 -8.93 -73.53 -44.41
CA HIS A 166 -9.06 -72.17 -44.94
C HIS A 166 -8.35 -71.14 -44.07
N ALA A 167 -8.51 -71.21 -42.74
CA ALA A 167 -7.90 -70.28 -41.80
C ALA A 167 -6.37 -70.46 -41.73
N LYS A 168 -5.89 -71.71 -41.77
CA LYS A 168 -4.45 -72.00 -41.76
C LYS A 168 -3.74 -71.50 -43.02
N ILE A 169 -4.37 -71.63 -44.19
CA ILE A 169 -3.85 -71.11 -45.46
C ILE A 169 -3.73 -69.58 -45.42
N LEU A 170 -4.77 -68.90 -44.95
CA LEU A 170 -4.75 -67.44 -44.80
C LEU A 170 -3.68 -67.00 -43.80
N TYR A 171 -3.55 -67.68 -42.66
CA TYR A 171 -2.52 -67.40 -41.65
C TYR A 171 -1.09 -67.51 -42.23
N LEU A 172 -0.79 -68.58 -42.96
CA LEU A 172 0.52 -68.78 -43.59
C LEU A 172 0.86 -67.70 -44.62
N LEU A 173 -0.13 -67.32 -45.44
CA LEU A 173 0.03 -66.26 -46.45
C LEU A 173 0.09 -64.85 -45.84
N HIS A 174 -0.50 -64.66 -44.66
CA HIS A 174 -0.44 -63.40 -43.90
C HIS A 174 0.86 -63.23 -43.10
N GLY A 175 1.39 -64.30 -42.51
CA GLY A 175 2.55 -64.25 -41.62
C GLY A 175 3.90 -64.44 -42.32
N ALA A 176 4.03 -65.46 -43.18
CA ALA A 176 5.33 -65.88 -43.71
C ALA A 176 5.68 -65.26 -45.07
N LYS A 177 4.76 -65.33 -46.05
CA LYS A 177 4.95 -64.79 -47.42
C LYS A 177 3.60 -64.48 -48.09
N ASN A 178 3.47 -63.33 -48.76
CA ASN A 178 2.24 -62.98 -49.51
C ASN A 178 1.96 -63.89 -50.73
N ILE A 179 2.95 -64.66 -51.17
CA ILE A 179 2.86 -65.63 -52.27
C ILE A 179 3.54 -66.91 -51.79
N MET A 180 2.85 -68.03 -51.89
CA MET A 180 3.41 -69.36 -51.61
C MET A 180 2.90 -70.36 -52.63
N LYS A 181 3.72 -71.37 -52.93
CA LYS A 181 3.29 -72.49 -53.80
C LYS A 181 2.36 -73.42 -53.03
N ARG A 182 1.38 -74.00 -53.72
CA ARG A 182 0.42 -74.96 -53.13
C ARG A 182 1.10 -76.09 -52.35
N LYS A 183 2.22 -76.62 -52.86
CA LYS A 183 3.00 -77.68 -52.19
C LYS A 183 3.58 -77.21 -50.86
N GLU A 184 4.15 -76.00 -50.83
CA GLU A 184 4.71 -75.38 -49.62
C GLU A 184 3.61 -75.11 -48.57
N ILE A 185 2.42 -74.68 -49.02
CA ILE A 185 1.24 -74.51 -48.15
C ILE A 185 0.78 -75.85 -47.59
N THR A 186 0.80 -76.91 -48.40
CA THR A 186 0.37 -78.25 -47.99
C THR A 186 1.29 -78.82 -46.91
N GLU A 187 2.60 -78.68 -47.07
CA GLU A 187 3.60 -79.10 -46.10
C GLU A 187 3.52 -78.28 -44.80
N ALA A 188 3.35 -76.96 -44.90
CA ALA A 188 3.30 -76.07 -43.74
C ALA A 188 1.97 -76.11 -42.98
N ALA A 189 0.85 -76.38 -43.67
CA ALA A 189 -0.48 -76.42 -43.07
C ALA A 189 -0.83 -77.79 -42.47
N GLY A 190 -0.16 -78.87 -42.89
CA GLY A 190 -0.34 -80.22 -42.34
C GLY A 190 -1.65 -80.91 -42.73
N PHE A 191 -2.35 -80.42 -43.75
CA PHE A 191 -3.58 -81.03 -44.28
C PHE A 191 -3.32 -81.81 -45.57
N GLN A 192 -4.27 -82.69 -45.93
CA GLN A 192 -4.18 -83.43 -47.19
C GLN A 192 -4.21 -82.49 -48.40
N PRO A 193 -3.44 -82.78 -49.48
CA PRO A 193 -3.36 -81.92 -50.67
C PRO A 193 -4.72 -81.59 -51.30
N ALA A 194 -5.66 -82.55 -51.32
CA ALA A 194 -7.00 -82.34 -51.86
C ALA A 194 -7.84 -81.36 -51.03
N VAL A 195 -7.66 -81.37 -49.71
CA VAL A 195 -8.33 -80.47 -48.77
C VAL A 195 -7.77 -79.06 -48.92
N ILE A 196 -6.45 -78.93 -49.07
CA ILE A 196 -5.79 -77.64 -49.36
C ILE A 196 -6.27 -77.08 -50.69
N LEU A 197 -6.30 -77.88 -51.75
CA LEU A 197 -6.76 -77.45 -53.07
C LEU A 197 -8.21 -76.97 -53.02
N LYS A 198 -9.11 -77.74 -52.40
CA LYS A 198 -10.51 -77.33 -52.21
C LYS A 198 -10.62 -76.01 -51.45
N SER A 199 -9.84 -75.88 -50.37
CA SER A 199 -9.87 -74.69 -49.53
C SER A 199 -9.30 -73.46 -50.23
N ILE A 200 -8.28 -73.62 -51.07
CA ILE A 200 -7.78 -72.55 -51.96
C ILE A 200 -8.89 -72.12 -52.91
N HIS A 201 -9.59 -73.05 -53.56
CA HIS A 201 -10.70 -72.69 -54.46
C HIS A 201 -11.85 -71.97 -53.73
N ASP A 202 -12.20 -72.41 -52.53
CA ASP A 202 -13.20 -71.73 -51.70
C ASP A 202 -12.74 -70.30 -51.33
N LEU A 203 -11.46 -70.11 -51.01
CA LEU A 203 -10.87 -68.79 -50.72
C LEU A 203 -10.78 -67.89 -51.96
N VAL A 204 -10.53 -68.47 -53.14
CA VAL A 204 -10.57 -67.76 -54.43
C VAL A 204 -12.00 -67.30 -54.73
N ASN A 205 -12.99 -68.16 -54.52
CA ASN A 205 -14.41 -67.81 -54.69
C ASN A 205 -14.84 -66.69 -53.73
N ALA A 206 -14.30 -66.70 -52.49
CA ALA A 206 -14.47 -65.63 -51.52
C ALA A 206 -13.65 -64.37 -51.83
N LYS A 207 -12.85 -64.37 -52.92
CA LYS A 207 -11.97 -63.27 -53.36
C LYS A 207 -10.91 -62.86 -52.33
N LEU A 208 -10.44 -63.82 -51.54
CA LEU A 208 -9.41 -63.59 -50.52
C LEU A 208 -8.00 -63.90 -51.06
N VAL A 209 -7.90 -64.89 -51.94
CA VAL A 209 -6.64 -65.29 -52.59
C VAL A 209 -6.84 -65.44 -54.10
N ASP A 210 -5.75 -65.33 -54.85
CA ASP A 210 -5.65 -65.67 -56.26
C ASP A 210 -4.89 -66.99 -56.38
N TYR A 211 -5.27 -67.83 -57.34
CA TYR A 211 -4.59 -69.09 -57.56
C TYR A 211 -4.33 -69.30 -59.05
N ASP A 212 -3.05 -69.34 -59.40
CA ASP A 212 -2.61 -69.64 -60.75
C ASP A 212 -2.43 -71.16 -60.92
N LEU A 213 -3.20 -71.73 -61.84
CA LEU A 213 -3.21 -73.15 -62.14
C LEU A 213 -1.93 -73.63 -62.85
N GLU A 214 -1.22 -72.74 -63.55
CA GLU A 214 -0.01 -73.09 -64.29
C GLU A 214 1.23 -73.07 -63.40
N SER A 215 1.36 -72.06 -62.53
CA SER A 215 2.50 -71.92 -61.63
C SER A 215 2.30 -72.56 -60.23
N GLU A 216 1.09 -73.01 -59.94
CA GLU A 216 0.62 -73.47 -58.62
C GLU A 216 0.84 -72.46 -57.48
N GLU A 217 0.94 -71.17 -57.81
CA GLU A 217 1.14 -70.11 -56.82
C GLU A 217 -0.20 -69.60 -56.28
N VAL A 218 -0.28 -69.51 -54.95
CA VAL A 218 -1.40 -68.88 -54.25
C VAL A 218 -0.94 -67.51 -53.76
N ARG A 219 -1.65 -66.46 -54.14
CA ARG A 219 -1.34 -65.07 -53.77
C ARG A 219 -2.45 -64.48 -52.93
N LEU A 220 -2.10 -63.82 -51.84
CA LEU A 220 -3.08 -63.08 -51.04
C LEU A 220 -3.53 -61.82 -51.80
N ILE A 221 -4.82 -61.70 -52.12
CA ILE A 221 -5.39 -60.53 -52.79
C ILE A 221 -5.82 -59.49 -51.76
N ARG A 222 -6.49 -59.93 -50.70
CA ARG A 222 -7.04 -59.06 -49.68
C ARG A 222 -6.45 -59.41 -48.33
N ARG A 223 -5.74 -58.44 -47.75
CA ARG A 223 -5.31 -58.52 -46.36
C ARG A 223 -6.53 -58.33 -45.46
N ILE A 224 -6.74 -59.21 -44.49
CA ILE A 224 -7.85 -59.16 -43.53
C ILE A 224 -7.48 -58.29 -42.30
N TYR A 225 -6.64 -57.27 -42.51
CA TYR A 225 -6.38 -56.20 -41.54
C TYR A 225 -6.65 -54.84 -42.19
#